data_AF-Q4ZH84-F1
#
_entry.id   AF-Q4ZH84-F1
#
_cell.length_a   1.000
_cell.length_b   1.000
_cell.length_c   1.000
_cell.angle_alpha   90.00
_cell.angle_beta   90.00
_cell.angle_gamma   90.00
#
_symmetry.space_group_name_H-M   'P 1'
#
loop_
_entity.id
_entity.type
_entity.pdbx_description
1 polymer ?
#
loop_
_entity_poly.entity_id
_entity_poly.type
_entity_poly.pdbx_seq_one_letter_code
_entity_poly.pdbx_strand_id
1 'polypeptide(L)'
;PYLGTMIVQWIWGGFAVDNATLTRFFTFHFILPFIVSAMIMIHLLYLHQSGSSNPLGTTMNIDKIPFHPYFTFKDILGGLILLFSLTFLTLYYPYLLGDPDNFTPANPLVTPIHIQPEWYFLFAYAILRS
;
A
#
# COMPACT_ATOMS: atom_id res chain seq x y z
N PRO A 1 -18.70 17.51 -8.44
CA PRO A 1 -19.67 18.16 -9.37
C PRO A 1 -18.97 19.19 -10.25
N TYR A 2 -19.50 19.46 -11.46
CA TYR A 2 -19.00 20.43 -12.46
C TYR A 2 -17.65 20.09 -13.12
N LEU A 3 -16.61 19.73 -12.37
CA LEU A 3 -15.27 19.46 -12.90
C LEU A 3 -14.95 17.97 -13.08
N GLY A 4 -15.86 17.07 -12.72
CA GLY A 4 -15.59 15.62 -12.66
C GLY A 4 -15.10 15.05 -13.99
N THR A 5 -15.84 15.26 -15.08
CA THR A 5 -15.48 14.78 -16.41
C THR A 5 -14.14 15.34 -16.88
N MET A 6 -13.90 16.63 -16.63
CA MET A 6 -12.64 17.27 -17.00
C MET A 6 -11.46 16.66 -16.24
N ILE A 7 -11.58 16.45 -14.93
CA ILE A 7 -10.53 15.83 -14.11
C ILE A 7 -10.25 14.40 -14.57
N VAL A 8 -11.29 13.60 -14.86
CA VAL A 8 -11.13 12.21 -15.34
C VAL A 8 -10.36 12.17 -16.67
N GLN A 9 -10.78 12.96 -17.65
CA GLN A 9 -10.11 13.02 -18.96
C GLN A 9 -8.70 13.59 -18.86
N TRP A 10 -8.47 14.55 -17.96
CA TRP A 10 -7.14 15.06 -17.65
C TRP A 10 -6.23 13.97 -17.07
N ILE A 11 -6.73 13.16 -16.12
CA ILE A 11 -5.99 12.02 -15.54
C ILE A 11 -5.73 10.94 -16.59
N TRP A 12 -6.66 10.66 -17.50
CA TRP A 12 -6.41 9.68 -18.57
C TRP A 12 -5.46 10.21 -19.65
N GLY A 13 -5.50 11.51 -19.93
CA GLY A 13 -4.81 12.10 -21.08
C GLY A 13 -5.54 11.87 -22.39
N GLY A 14 -6.86 11.67 -22.34
CA GLY A 14 -7.69 11.29 -23.47
C GLY A 14 -9.13 11.01 -23.01
N PHE A 15 -9.92 10.39 -23.88
CA PHE A 15 -11.33 10.10 -23.61
C PHE A 15 -11.56 8.75 -22.90
N ALA A 16 -10.53 7.90 -22.85
CA ALA A 16 -10.53 6.60 -22.19
C ALA A 16 -9.12 6.28 -21.67
N VAL A 17 -8.99 5.20 -20.91
CA VAL A 17 -7.69 4.67 -20.48
C VAL A 17 -6.97 4.08 -21.69
N ASP A 18 -5.77 4.60 -21.98
CA ASP A 18 -4.94 4.18 -23.12
C ASP A 18 -3.44 4.38 -22.81
N ASN A 19 -2.56 4.31 -23.81
CA ASN A 19 -1.10 4.40 -23.66
C ASN A 19 -0.63 5.66 -22.90
N ALA A 20 -1.31 6.79 -23.10
CA ALA A 20 -1.03 8.02 -22.35
C ALA A 20 -1.26 7.85 -20.84
N THR A 21 -2.26 7.05 -20.45
CA THR A 21 -2.58 6.72 -19.06
C THR A 21 -1.59 5.72 -18.48
N LEU A 22 -1.20 4.69 -19.25
CA LEU A 22 -0.24 3.69 -18.79
C LEU A 22 1.14 4.32 -18.51
N THR A 23 1.64 5.13 -19.44
CA THR A 23 2.96 5.78 -19.32
C THR A 23 3.02 6.69 -18.08
N ARG A 24 1.99 7.52 -17.85
CA ARG A 24 1.95 8.40 -16.67
C ARG A 24 1.78 7.60 -15.37
N PHE A 25 0.98 6.53 -15.37
CA PHE A 25 0.78 5.72 -14.16
C PHE A 25 2.07 5.02 -13.77
N PHE A 26 2.87 4.57 -14.74
CA PHE A 26 4.22 4.09 -14.47
C PHE A 26 5.10 5.19 -13.84
N THR A 27 5.11 6.41 -14.40
CA THR A 27 5.88 7.52 -13.83
C THR A 27 5.43 7.88 -12.41
N PHE A 28 4.12 7.92 -12.15
CA PHE A 28 3.59 8.16 -10.80
C PHE A 28 3.95 7.01 -9.84
N HIS A 29 3.77 5.77 -10.27
CA HIS A 29 4.13 4.60 -9.49
C HIS A 29 5.63 4.59 -9.14
N PHE A 30 6.49 5.08 -10.03
CA PHE A 30 7.92 5.19 -9.77
C PHE A 30 8.24 6.26 -8.72
N ILE A 31 7.65 7.46 -8.82
CA ILE A 31 8.00 8.59 -7.93
C ILE A 31 7.33 8.50 -6.55
N LEU A 32 6.11 7.95 -6.47
CA LEU A 32 5.32 7.91 -5.24
C LEU A 32 6.02 7.19 -4.06
N PRO A 33 6.70 6.04 -4.23
CA PRO A 33 7.45 5.40 -3.16
C PRO A 33 8.52 6.30 -2.52
N PHE A 34 9.16 7.18 -3.29
CA PHE A 34 10.14 8.14 -2.77
C PHE A 34 9.49 9.29 -2.01
N ILE A 35 8.29 9.72 -2.43
CA ILE A 35 7.50 10.69 -1.67
C ILE A 35 7.09 10.06 -0.34
N VAL A 36 6.63 8.80 -0.35
CA VAL A 36 6.27 8.05 0.86
C VAL A 36 7.49 7.89 1.77
N SER A 37 8.68 7.59 1.26
CA SER A 37 9.88 7.49 2.10
C SER A 37 10.24 8.83 2.77
N ALA A 38 10.09 9.95 2.08
CA ALA A 38 10.25 11.28 2.70
C ALA A 38 9.19 11.53 3.79
N MET A 39 7.94 11.12 3.56
CA MET A 39 6.88 11.20 4.58
C MET A 39 7.16 10.31 5.78
N ILE A 40 7.76 9.13 5.60
CA ILE A 40 8.20 8.25 6.71
C ILE A 40 9.23 8.97 7.58
N MET A 41 10.18 9.71 6.99
CA MET A 41 11.17 10.48 7.78
C MET A 41 10.52 11.58 8.60
N ILE A 42 9.55 12.30 8.03
CA ILE A 42 8.78 13.32 8.77
C ILE A 42 7.96 12.67 9.88
N HIS A 43 7.32 11.54 9.61
CA HIS A 43 6.57 10.77 10.59
C HIS A 43 7.46 10.36 11.77
N LEU A 44 8.64 9.80 11.50
CA LEU A 44 9.61 9.40 12.52
C LEU A 44 10.17 10.61 13.29
N LEU A 45 10.37 11.76 12.65
CA LEU A 45 10.79 12.99 13.33
C LEU A 45 9.79 13.39 14.43
N TYR A 46 8.49 13.41 14.12
CA TYR A 46 7.46 13.73 15.10
C TYR A 46 7.32 12.64 16.17
N LEU A 47 7.46 11.37 15.80
CA LEU A 47 7.48 10.27 16.76
C LEU A 47 8.63 10.43 17.77
N HIS A 48 9.82 10.87 17.33
CA HIS A 48 10.95 11.10 18.24
C HIS A 48 10.75 12.30 19.17
N GLN A 49 9.88 13.26 18.84
CA GLN A 49 9.57 14.38 19.74
C GLN A 49 8.73 13.93 20.95
N SER A 50 7.76 13.03 20.75
CA SER A 50 6.88 12.54 21.83
C SER A 50 7.35 11.22 22.45
N GLY A 51 8.09 10.41 21.70
CA GLY A 51 8.31 8.99 21.97
C GLY A 51 7.08 8.12 21.63
N SER A 52 7.29 6.79 21.61
CA SER A 52 6.25 5.79 21.35
C SER A 52 5.37 5.54 22.56
N SER A 53 4.04 5.50 22.39
CA SER A 53 3.08 5.12 23.43
C SER A 53 3.32 3.70 23.99
N ASN A 54 2.76 3.40 25.17
CA ASN A 54 2.76 2.05 25.75
C ASN A 54 1.34 1.47 25.84
N PRO A 55 1.19 0.13 25.95
CA PRO A 55 -0.13 -0.53 25.97
C PRO A 55 -1.05 -0.10 27.11
N LEU A 56 -0.50 0.40 28.23
CA LEU A 56 -1.30 0.85 29.37
C LEU A 56 -1.77 2.31 29.22
N GLY A 57 -1.26 3.05 28.22
CA GLY A 57 -1.56 4.46 28.02
C GLY A 57 -1.07 5.38 29.14
N THR A 58 -0.21 4.88 30.04
CA THR A 58 0.29 5.63 31.20
C THR A 58 1.55 6.44 30.87
N THR A 59 1.99 7.29 31.80
CA THR A 59 3.18 8.14 31.62
C THR A 59 4.46 7.32 31.40
N MET A 60 5.24 7.68 30.37
CA MET A 60 6.27 6.81 29.79
C MET A 60 7.69 6.97 30.36
N ASN A 61 7.88 7.88 31.31
CA ASN A 61 9.21 8.25 31.82
C ASN A 61 9.60 7.50 33.11
N ILE A 62 8.77 6.56 33.57
CA ILE A 62 9.01 5.84 34.82
C ILE A 62 9.99 4.68 34.61
N ASP A 63 9.95 4.02 33.45
CA ASP A 63 10.76 2.84 33.14
C ASP A 63 11.11 2.78 31.65
N LYS A 64 12.09 3.60 31.23
CA LYS A 64 12.60 3.57 29.85
C LYS A 64 13.80 2.64 29.75
N ILE A 65 13.75 1.74 28.79
CA ILE A 65 14.89 0.91 28.38
C ILE A 65 15.47 1.43 27.05
N PRO A 66 16.78 1.29 26.81
CA PRO A 66 17.37 1.68 25.54
C PRO A 66 16.84 0.84 24.38
N PHE A 67 16.81 1.41 23.17
CA PHE A 67 16.37 0.70 21.97
C PHE A 67 17.25 -0.53 21.68
N HIS A 68 18.57 -0.35 21.73
CA HIS A 68 19.53 -1.44 21.64
C HIS A 68 19.94 -1.90 23.05
N PRO A 69 19.98 -3.22 23.33
CA PRO A 69 19.76 -4.35 22.41
C PRO A 69 18.29 -4.79 22.29
N TYR A 70 17.42 -4.34 23.19
CA TYR A 70 16.09 -4.93 23.42
C TYR A 70 15.17 -4.92 22.19
N PHE A 71 14.88 -3.73 21.66
CA PHE A 71 14.01 -3.59 20.50
C PHE A 71 14.73 -3.97 19.21
N THR A 72 16.06 -3.81 19.12
CA THR A 72 16.82 -4.28 17.95
C THR A 72 16.65 -5.79 17.72
N PHE A 73 16.84 -6.63 18.74
CA PHE A 73 16.66 -8.09 18.57
C PHE A 73 15.19 -8.48 18.38
N LYS A 74 14.26 -7.79 19.04
CA LYS A 74 12.83 -7.99 18.83
C LYS A 74 12.42 -7.70 17.38
N ASP A 75 12.92 -6.61 16.81
CA ASP A 75 12.63 -6.20 15.44
C ASP A 75 13.28 -7.14 14.41
N ILE A 76 14.50 -7.63 14.67
CA ILE A 76 15.14 -8.66 13.83
C ILE A 76 14.28 -9.93 13.80
N LEU A 77 13.78 -10.39 14.95
CA LEU A 77 12.87 -11.55 14.99
C LEU A 77 11.59 -11.30 14.19
N GLY A 78 10.97 -10.13 14.34
CA GLY A 78 9.81 -9.73 13.54
C GLY A 78 10.10 -9.71 12.04
N GLY A 79 11.26 -9.18 11.63
CA GLY A 79 11.74 -9.17 10.25
C GLY A 79 11.94 -10.59 9.69
N LEU A 80 12.49 -11.52 10.48
CA LEU A 80 12.64 -12.92 10.08
C LEU A 80 11.29 -13.60 9.86
N ILE A 81 10.31 -13.36 10.73
CA ILE A 81 8.95 -13.90 10.57
C ILE A 81 8.30 -13.35 9.29
N LEU A 82 8.42 -12.04 9.04
CA LEU A 82 7.91 -11.42 7.81
C LEU A 82 8.55 -12.03 6.56
N LEU A 83 9.88 -12.12 6.52
CA LEU A 83 10.61 -12.70 5.39
C LEU A 83 10.26 -14.18 5.18
N PHE A 84 10.10 -14.95 6.25
CA PHE A 84 9.65 -16.34 6.15
C PHE A 84 8.26 -16.43 5.54
N SER A 85 7.30 -15.62 6.00
CA SER A 85 5.95 -15.62 5.44
C SER A 85 5.91 -15.19 3.97
N LEU A 86 6.71 -14.19 3.59
CA LEU A 86 6.80 -13.70 2.20
C LEU A 86 7.45 -14.73 1.27
N THR A 87 8.53 -15.38 1.71
CA THR A 87 9.20 -16.43 0.94
C THR A 87 8.32 -17.67 0.81
N PHE A 88 7.60 -18.04 1.86
CA PHE A 88 6.62 -19.12 1.80
C PHE A 88 5.49 -18.82 0.79
N LEU A 89 4.89 -17.63 0.86
CA LEU A 89 3.85 -17.23 -0.08
C LEU A 89 4.36 -17.25 -1.53
N THR A 90 5.52 -16.65 -1.78
CA THR A 90 6.07 -16.52 -3.15
C THR A 90 6.54 -17.85 -3.74
N LEU A 91 7.07 -18.78 -2.93
CA LEU A 91 7.58 -20.06 -3.43
C LEU A 91 6.51 -21.17 -3.46
N TYR A 92 5.57 -21.18 -2.50
CA TYR A 92 4.60 -22.26 -2.36
C TYR A 92 3.24 -21.95 -3.02
N TYR A 93 2.75 -20.71 -2.89
CA TYR A 93 1.48 -20.28 -3.50
C TYR A 93 1.54 -18.83 -4.04
N PRO A 94 2.33 -18.55 -5.09
CA PRO A 94 2.58 -17.19 -5.57
C PRO A 94 1.32 -16.43 -6.01
N TYR A 95 0.27 -17.15 -6.41
CA TYR A 95 -0.96 -16.56 -6.94
C TYR A 95 -2.13 -16.57 -5.94
N LEU A 96 -1.91 -16.99 -4.69
CA LEU A 96 -2.99 -17.09 -3.68
C LEU A 96 -3.74 -15.77 -3.45
N LEU A 97 -3.03 -14.64 -3.55
CA LEU A 97 -3.58 -13.30 -3.31
C LEU A 97 -3.88 -12.52 -4.60
N GLY A 98 -3.71 -13.15 -5.78
CA GLY A 98 -3.92 -12.53 -7.09
C GLY A 98 -5.26 -12.93 -7.71
N ASP A 99 -5.70 -12.17 -8.71
CA ASP A 99 -6.89 -12.48 -9.50
C ASP A 99 -6.48 -13.15 -10.83
N PRO A 100 -7.04 -14.32 -11.18
CA PRO A 100 -6.73 -15.00 -12.44
C PRO A 100 -7.03 -14.17 -13.69
N ASP A 101 -7.98 -13.23 -13.64
CA ASP A 101 -8.34 -12.41 -14.80
C ASP A 101 -7.16 -11.51 -15.26
N ASN A 102 -6.24 -11.16 -14.36
CA ASN A 102 -5.05 -10.36 -14.67
C ASN A 102 -3.98 -11.12 -15.50
N PHE A 103 -4.16 -12.43 -15.75
CA PHE A 103 -3.34 -13.17 -16.72
C PHE A 103 -3.85 -13.04 -18.16
N THR A 104 -5.04 -12.47 -18.36
CA THR A 104 -5.56 -12.16 -19.68
C THR A 104 -5.20 -10.73 -20.06
N PRO A 105 -4.67 -10.47 -21.27
CA PRO A 105 -4.38 -9.11 -21.71
C PRO A 105 -5.64 -8.24 -21.71
N ALA A 106 -5.49 -6.97 -21.32
CA ALA A 106 -6.59 -6.04 -21.24
C ALA A 106 -7.31 -5.90 -22.60
N ASN A 107 -8.65 -6.00 -22.58
CA ASN A 107 -9.50 -5.80 -23.74
C ASN A 107 -10.52 -4.69 -23.43
N PRO A 108 -10.43 -3.50 -24.04
CA PRO A 108 -11.33 -2.39 -23.73
C PRO A 108 -12.79 -2.64 -24.15
N LEU A 109 -13.06 -3.69 -24.93
CA LEU A 109 -14.41 -4.05 -25.40
C LEU A 109 -15.08 -5.12 -24.53
N VAL A 110 -14.38 -5.70 -23.56
CA VAL A 110 -14.89 -6.80 -22.72
C VAL A 110 -14.59 -6.51 -21.26
N THR A 111 -15.65 -6.46 -20.45
CA THR A 111 -15.53 -6.38 -18.98
C THR A 111 -15.68 -7.78 -18.39
N PRO A 112 -14.78 -8.23 -17.50
CA PRO A 112 -14.95 -9.49 -16.79
C PRO A 112 -16.24 -9.51 -15.94
N ILE A 113 -16.87 -10.68 -15.82
CA ILE A 113 -18.17 -10.85 -15.17
C ILE A 113 -18.12 -10.49 -13.67
N HIS A 114 -17.00 -10.80 -13.00
CA HIS A 114 -16.79 -10.57 -11.57
C HIS A 114 -15.67 -9.57 -11.29
N ILE A 115 -15.64 -8.44 -12.02
CA ILE A 115 -14.63 -7.40 -11.81
C ILE A 115 -14.60 -6.89 -10.37
N GLN A 116 -13.42 -6.93 -9.77
CA GLN A 116 -13.17 -6.52 -8.38
C GLN A 116 -11.75 -5.95 -8.26
N PRO A 117 -11.47 -5.10 -7.28
CA PRO A 117 -10.11 -4.73 -6.95
C PRO A 117 -9.43 -5.84 -6.14
N GLU A 118 -8.12 -5.68 -5.93
CA GLU A 118 -7.32 -6.53 -5.07
C GLU A 118 -7.84 -6.52 -3.63
N TRP A 119 -7.57 -7.62 -2.91
CA TRP A 119 -8.18 -7.94 -1.61
C TRP A 119 -8.11 -6.81 -0.57
N TYR A 120 -7.01 -6.04 -0.55
CA TYR A 120 -6.79 -4.96 0.40
C TYR A 120 -7.68 -3.72 0.14
N PHE A 121 -8.40 -3.65 -0.97
CA PHE A 121 -9.39 -2.61 -1.27
C PHE A 121 -10.85 -3.08 -1.16
N LEU A 122 -11.11 -4.39 -0.98
CA LEU A 122 -12.48 -4.93 -1.02
C LEU A 122 -13.40 -4.30 0.03
N PHE A 123 -12.89 -3.95 1.21
CA PHE A 123 -13.71 -3.30 2.24
C PHE A 123 -14.23 -1.92 1.78
N ALA A 124 -13.37 -1.11 1.14
CA ALA A 124 -13.74 0.21 0.64
C ALA A 124 -14.64 0.09 -0.59
N TYR A 125 -14.39 -0.89 -1.44
CA TYR A 125 -15.24 -1.19 -2.59
C TYR A 125 -16.64 -1.64 -2.17
N ALA A 126 -16.77 -2.43 -1.09
CA ALA A 126 -18.06 -2.79 -0.52
C ALA A 126 -18.83 -1.57 0.00
N ILE A 127 -18.13 -0.64 0.68
CA ILE A 127 -18.71 0.64 1.12
C ILE A 127 -19.20 1.47 -0.07
N LEU A 128 -18.40 1.57 -1.15
CA LEU A 128 -18.76 2.34 -2.35
C LEU A 128 -20.02 1.80 -3.06
N ARG A 129 -20.27 0.50 -2.99
CA ARG A 129 -21.43 -0.16 -3.63
C ARG A 129 -22.69 -0.23 -2.75
N SER A 130 -22.61 0.23 -1.50
CA SER A 130 -23.75 0.25 -0.56
C SER A 130 -24.62 1.49 -0.80
#